data_AF-A0A0D2PYW9-F1
#
_entry.id   AF-A0A0D2PYW9-F1
#
_cell.length_a   1.000
_cell.length_b   1.000
_cell.length_c   1.000
_cell.angle_alpha   90.00
_cell.angle_beta   90.00
_cell.angle_gamma   90.00
#
_symmetry.space_group_name_H-M   'P 1'
#
loop_
_entity.id
_entity.type
_entity.pdbx_description
1 polymer ?
#
loop_
_entity_poly.entity_id
_entity_poly.type
_entity_poly.pdbx_seq_one_letter_code
_entity_poly.pdbx_strand_id
1 'polypeptide(L)'
;MASAEITVQAAVDKIDDFSDRDADTTDSDLRYMAYGARLRTALRAASRYVAYTSDVGEAFRPVVAPWIVTAAYGVSWLYLSGDVAYDSYKNHHRGPTPIEAVNFSEPTRIGISAVQRATFQSLASMALPAFTIHTAVAQSRRAFKNATNPKVKAWGPTMTGLAIVPILPYLFDHPVEQATDRAFDWIREKLIERNDARKKAESDSKQ
;
A
#
# COMPACT_ATOMS: atom_id res chain seq x y z
N MET A 1 28.11 39.17 11.22
CA MET A 1 28.11 38.78 9.80
C MET A 1 29.15 37.70 9.48
N ALA A 2 30.32 37.65 10.12
CA ALA A 2 31.36 36.64 9.89
C ALA A 2 30.94 35.15 10.06
N SER A 3 30.04 34.82 10.98
CA SER A 3 29.60 33.42 11.21
C SER A 3 28.74 32.85 10.08
N ALA A 4 28.01 33.72 9.36
CA ALA A 4 27.19 33.31 8.23
C ALA A 4 28.07 32.96 7.01
N GLU A 5 29.12 33.75 6.77
CA GLU A 5 30.09 33.50 5.71
C GLU A 5 30.86 32.19 5.94
N ILE A 6 31.29 31.89 7.17
CA ILE A 6 31.98 30.62 7.50
C ILE A 6 31.07 29.41 7.23
N THR A 7 29.77 29.54 7.50
CA THR A 7 28.80 28.45 7.29
C THR A 7 28.51 28.23 5.82
N VAL A 8 28.46 29.32 5.04
CA VAL A 8 28.30 29.26 3.58
C VAL A 8 29.57 28.69 2.93
N GLN A 9 30.75 29.09 3.38
CA GLN A 9 32.02 28.56 2.88
C GLN A 9 32.15 27.06 3.18
N ALA A 10 31.82 26.62 4.39
CA ALA A 10 31.83 25.21 4.76
C ALA A 10 30.75 24.38 4.02
N ALA A 11 29.66 25.01 3.58
CA ALA A 11 28.65 24.37 2.75
C ALA A 11 29.12 24.26 1.28
N VAL A 12 29.78 25.30 0.77
CA VAL A 12 30.37 25.32 -0.58
C VAL A 12 31.53 24.32 -0.68
N ASP A 13 32.44 24.28 0.29
CA ASP A 13 33.53 23.31 0.33
C ASP A 13 33.02 21.86 0.41
N LYS A 14 31.88 21.62 1.09
CA LYS A 14 31.23 20.32 1.10
C LYS A 14 30.62 19.98 -0.26
N ILE A 15 30.00 20.95 -0.92
CA ILE A 15 29.39 20.77 -2.24
C ILE A 15 30.47 20.50 -3.29
N ASP A 16 31.62 21.17 -3.20
CA ASP A 16 32.78 20.92 -4.06
C ASP A 16 33.43 19.55 -3.75
N ASP A 17 33.58 19.13 -2.48
CA ASP A 17 34.05 17.77 -2.14
C ASP A 17 33.09 16.67 -2.64
N PHE A 18 31.78 16.91 -2.57
CA PHE A 18 30.78 16.00 -3.16
C PHE A 18 30.86 16.00 -4.69
N SER A 19 31.03 17.16 -5.33
CA SER A 19 31.11 17.29 -6.78
C SER A 19 32.40 16.68 -7.36
N ASP A 20 33.55 16.84 -6.69
CA ASP A 20 34.83 16.24 -7.11
C ASP A 20 34.83 14.71 -6.88
N ARG A 21 34.16 14.22 -5.83
CA ARG A 21 33.94 12.77 -5.61
C ARG A 21 32.94 12.15 -6.58
N ASP A 22 31.93 12.92 -7.01
CA ASP A 22 30.95 12.51 -8.04
C ASP A 22 31.57 12.57 -9.46
N ALA A 23 32.56 13.42 -9.70
CA ALA A 23 33.25 13.54 -10.99
C ALA A 23 34.26 12.42 -11.26
N ASP A 24 34.91 11.88 -10.22
CA ASP A 24 35.98 10.88 -10.37
C ASP A 24 35.49 9.41 -10.31
N THR A 25 34.19 9.18 -10.15
CA THR A 25 33.57 7.85 -10.25
C THR A 25 32.81 7.70 -11.56
N THR A 26 33.56 7.57 -12.66
CA THR A 26 33.08 6.97 -13.92
C THR A 26 32.81 5.47 -13.79
N ASP A 27 32.26 5.04 -12.65
CA ASP A 27 32.16 3.66 -12.25
C ASP A 27 30.70 3.21 -12.16
N SER A 28 30.47 1.96 -12.52
CA SER A 28 29.15 1.42 -12.87
C SER A 28 28.08 1.60 -11.77
N ASP A 29 28.50 1.76 -10.52
CA ASP A 29 27.65 1.89 -9.34
C ASP A 29 26.79 3.15 -9.33
N LEU A 30 27.30 4.32 -9.74
CA LEU A 30 26.49 5.54 -9.78
C LEU A 30 25.36 5.43 -10.83
N ARG A 31 25.65 4.70 -11.91
CA ARG A 31 24.70 4.42 -12.98
C ARG A 31 23.65 3.39 -12.52
N TYR A 32 24.05 2.36 -11.79
CA TYR A 32 23.12 1.42 -11.15
C TYR A 32 22.28 2.09 -10.07
N MET A 33 22.82 3.06 -9.32
CA MET A 33 22.06 3.89 -8.39
C MET A 33 21.06 4.80 -9.13
N ALA A 34 21.44 5.37 -10.27
CA ALA A 34 20.52 6.15 -11.12
C ALA A 34 19.43 5.28 -11.78
N TYR A 35 19.77 4.08 -12.27
CA TYR A 35 18.80 3.11 -12.75
C TYR A 35 17.91 2.60 -11.61
N GLY A 36 18.47 2.35 -10.43
CA GLY A 36 17.75 1.97 -9.22
C GLY A 36 16.80 3.07 -8.74
N ALA A 37 17.20 4.34 -8.83
CA ALA A 37 16.35 5.49 -8.51
C ALA A 37 15.22 5.68 -9.52
N ARG A 38 15.50 5.45 -10.82
CA ARG A 38 14.47 5.46 -11.88
C ARG A 38 13.53 4.27 -11.78
N LEU A 39 14.04 3.08 -11.50
CA LEU A 39 13.26 1.87 -11.25
C LEU A 39 12.43 2.04 -9.99
N ARG A 40 12.98 2.59 -8.91
CA ARG A 40 12.23 2.93 -7.69
C ARG A 40 11.14 3.94 -7.97
N THR A 41 11.40 4.97 -8.77
CA THR A 41 10.40 5.97 -9.17
C THR A 41 9.31 5.34 -10.04
N ALA A 42 9.70 4.51 -11.02
CA ALA A 42 8.79 3.77 -11.87
C ALA A 42 7.96 2.77 -11.07
N LEU A 43 8.55 2.03 -10.14
CA LEU A 43 7.88 1.10 -9.24
C LEU A 43 6.96 1.83 -8.26
N ARG A 44 7.31 3.03 -7.81
CA ARG A 44 6.47 3.84 -6.90
C ARG A 44 5.33 4.56 -7.62
N ALA A 45 5.50 4.87 -8.91
CA ALA A 45 4.43 5.35 -9.78
C ALA A 45 3.54 4.19 -10.23
N ALA A 46 4.14 3.06 -10.59
CA ALA A 46 3.46 1.84 -11.00
C ALA A 46 2.80 1.12 -9.84
N SER A 47 3.25 1.27 -8.59
CA SER A 47 2.67 0.57 -7.45
C SER A 47 1.19 0.86 -7.24
N ARG A 48 0.77 2.10 -7.52
CA ARG A 48 -0.67 2.45 -7.59
C ARG A 48 -1.41 1.71 -8.70
N TYR A 49 -0.76 1.46 -9.83
CA TYR A 49 -1.32 0.74 -10.98
C TYR A 49 -1.25 -0.79 -10.86
N VAL A 50 -0.27 -1.33 -10.12
CA VAL A 50 -0.12 -2.76 -9.88
C VAL A 50 -1.32 -3.28 -9.08
N ALA A 51 -1.83 -2.51 -8.12
CA ALA A 51 -3.07 -2.84 -7.41
C ALA A 51 -4.29 -2.91 -8.35
N TYR A 52 -4.35 -2.06 -9.39
CA TYR A 52 -5.41 -2.13 -10.40
C TYR A 52 -5.26 -3.29 -11.39
N THR A 53 -4.19 -4.09 -11.31
CA THR A 53 -4.00 -5.24 -12.19
C THR A 53 -5.07 -6.31 -11.93
N SER A 54 -5.46 -6.53 -10.68
CA SER A 54 -6.59 -7.41 -10.34
C SER A 54 -7.92 -6.87 -10.86
N ASP A 55 -8.11 -5.56 -10.78
CA ASP A 55 -9.33 -4.87 -11.19
C ASP A 55 -9.52 -4.96 -12.70
N VAL A 56 -8.43 -4.78 -13.45
CA VAL A 56 -8.38 -5.04 -14.89
C VAL A 56 -8.64 -6.53 -15.15
N GLY A 57 -7.99 -7.45 -14.43
CA GLY A 57 -8.24 -8.89 -14.55
C GLY A 57 -9.72 -9.26 -14.39
N GLU A 58 -10.42 -8.67 -13.41
CA GLU A 58 -11.86 -8.87 -13.20
C GLU A 58 -12.71 -8.33 -14.35
N ALA A 59 -12.37 -7.17 -14.90
CA ALA A 59 -13.06 -6.63 -16.07
C ALA A 59 -12.97 -7.59 -17.27
N PHE A 60 -11.81 -8.23 -17.47
CA PHE A 60 -11.55 -9.11 -18.61
C PHE A 60 -12.07 -10.54 -18.45
N ARG A 61 -12.65 -10.95 -17.30
CA ARG A 61 -13.23 -12.29 -17.07
C ARG A 61 -14.05 -12.89 -18.22
N PRO A 62 -14.88 -12.12 -18.96
CA PRO A 62 -15.67 -12.67 -20.06
C PRO A 62 -14.86 -13.14 -21.27
N VAL A 63 -13.62 -12.66 -21.42
CA VAL A 63 -12.81 -12.80 -22.64
C VAL A 63 -11.44 -13.46 -22.42
N VAL A 64 -10.96 -13.54 -21.17
CA VAL A 64 -9.70 -14.22 -20.85
C VAL A 64 -9.92 -15.52 -20.07
N ALA A 65 -8.92 -16.40 -20.07
CA ALA A 65 -8.95 -17.62 -19.28
C ALA A 65 -8.93 -17.30 -17.77
N PRO A 66 -9.64 -18.05 -16.91
CA PRO A 66 -9.73 -17.76 -15.47
C PRO A 66 -8.37 -17.68 -14.75
N TRP A 67 -7.37 -18.44 -15.20
CA TRP A 67 -6.04 -18.42 -14.60
C TRP A 67 -5.32 -17.08 -14.76
N ILE A 68 -5.64 -16.29 -15.79
CA ILE A 68 -5.06 -14.94 -15.99
C ILE A 68 -5.55 -14.01 -14.87
N VAL A 69 -6.83 -14.12 -14.50
CA VAL A 69 -7.41 -13.34 -13.40
C VAL A 69 -6.77 -13.76 -12.08
N THR A 70 -6.60 -15.06 -11.85
CA THR A 70 -5.90 -15.59 -10.67
C THR A 70 -4.45 -15.11 -10.61
N ALA A 71 -3.75 -15.08 -11.75
CA ALA A 71 -2.38 -14.57 -11.83
C ALA A 71 -2.31 -13.07 -11.52
N ALA A 72 -3.28 -12.28 -11.99
CA ALA A 72 -3.39 -10.86 -11.67
C ALA A 72 -3.60 -10.61 -10.16
N TYR A 73 -4.42 -11.45 -9.49
CA TYR A 73 -4.49 -11.46 -8.04
C TYR A 73 -3.16 -11.85 -7.38
N GLY A 74 -2.48 -12.86 -7.90
CA GLY A 74 -1.18 -13.30 -7.39
C GLY A 74 -0.13 -12.19 -7.40
N VAL A 75 -0.03 -11.43 -8.49
CA VAL A 75 0.85 -10.25 -8.60
C VAL A 75 0.50 -9.20 -7.54
N SER A 76 -0.80 -8.97 -7.34
CA SER A 76 -1.27 -7.95 -6.40
C SER A 76 -1.03 -8.36 -4.94
N TRP A 77 -1.25 -9.63 -4.59
CA TRP A 77 -0.92 -10.19 -3.27
C TRP A 77 0.58 -10.17 -2.98
N LEU A 78 1.41 -10.44 -4.00
CA LEU A 78 2.86 -10.33 -3.88
C LEU A 78 3.29 -8.90 -3.59
N TYR A 79 2.71 -7.92 -4.28
CA TYR A 79 2.95 -6.50 -4.00
C TYR A 79 2.55 -6.12 -2.57
N LEU A 80 1.32 -6.46 -2.19
CA LEU A 80 0.75 -6.17 -0.87
C LEU A 80 1.61 -6.75 0.26
N SER A 81 1.98 -8.02 0.16
CA SER A 81 2.82 -8.68 1.15
C SER A 81 4.22 -8.05 1.23
N GLY A 82 4.79 -7.65 0.10
CA GLY A 82 6.05 -6.90 0.05
C GLY A 82 5.95 -5.53 0.75
N ASP A 83 4.86 -4.79 0.53
CA ASP A 83 4.63 -3.47 1.14
C ASP A 83 4.48 -3.58 2.67
N VAL A 84 3.68 -4.54 3.14
CA VAL A 84 3.51 -4.82 4.58
C VAL A 84 4.84 -5.24 5.21
N ALA A 85 5.62 -6.09 4.54
CA ALA A 85 6.92 -6.51 5.04
C ALA A 85 7.91 -5.34 5.14
N TYR A 86 7.97 -4.50 4.11
CA TYR A 86 8.85 -3.33 4.08
C TYR A 86 8.48 -2.31 5.16
N ASP A 87 7.20 -2.02 5.35
CA ASP A 87 6.74 -1.10 6.40
C ASP A 87 6.95 -1.68 7.80
N SER A 88 6.78 -2.99 7.97
CA SER A 88 7.09 -3.67 9.24
C SER A 88 8.57 -3.56 9.59
N TYR A 89 9.45 -3.78 8.60
CA TYR A 89 10.90 -3.60 8.74
C TYR A 89 11.24 -2.16 9.12
N LYS A 90 10.63 -1.17 8.46
CA LYS A 90 10.84 0.25 8.77
C LYS A 90 10.32 0.63 10.16
N ASN A 91 9.21 0.03 10.60
CA ASN A 91 8.64 0.28 11.92
C ASN A 91 9.55 -0.27 13.03
N HIS A 92 10.22 -1.41 12.78
CA HIS A 92 11.25 -1.93 13.68
C HIS A 92 12.41 -0.93 13.84
N HIS A 93 12.91 -0.38 12.74
CA HIS A 93 14.07 0.54 12.76
C HIS A 93 13.75 1.92 13.35
N ARG A 94 12.50 2.39 13.30
CA ARG A 94 12.08 3.67 13.88
C ARG A 94 11.94 3.64 15.40
N GLY A 95 11.85 2.44 15.99
CA GLY A 95 11.55 2.27 17.41
C GLY A 95 10.10 2.60 17.78
N PRO A 96 9.72 2.34 19.05
CA PRO A 96 8.37 2.57 19.56
C PRO A 96 8.10 4.04 19.87
N THR A 97 6.85 4.47 19.70
CA THR A 97 6.40 5.75 20.26
C THR A 97 6.29 5.65 21.80
N PRO A 98 6.26 6.78 22.54
CA PRO A 98 6.18 6.74 24.01
C PRO A 98 4.99 5.93 24.54
N ILE A 99 3.83 6.01 23.88
CA ILE A 99 2.62 5.28 24.27
C ILE A 99 2.75 3.78 23.95
N GLU A 100 3.41 3.43 22.84
CA GLU A 100 3.63 2.02 22.49
C GLU A 100 4.67 1.34 23.38
N ALA A 101 5.75 2.05 23.74
CA ALA A 101 6.82 1.54 24.59
C ALA A 101 6.32 1.16 25.99
N VAL A 102 5.32 1.89 26.49
CA VAL A 102 4.73 1.65 27.82
C VAL A 102 3.75 0.47 27.80
N ASN A 103 3.22 0.09 26.64
CA ASN A 103 2.06 -0.80 26.55
C ASN A 103 2.33 -2.12 25.80
N PHE A 104 3.34 -2.19 24.94
CA PHE A 104 3.57 -3.36 24.10
C PHE A 104 5.04 -3.78 24.07
N SER A 105 5.29 -5.09 24.03
CA SER A 105 6.60 -5.62 23.66
C SER A 105 6.87 -5.35 22.18
N GLU A 106 8.14 -5.26 21.81
CA GLU A 106 8.54 -4.93 20.44
C GLU A 106 7.96 -5.87 19.36
N PRO A 107 7.97 -7.21 19.53
CA PRO A 107 7.39 -8.12 18.55
C PRO A 107 5.87 -7.94 18.41
N THR A 108 5.17 -7.72 19.54
CA THR A 108 3.72 -7.55 19.55
C THR A 108 3.30 -6.24 18.87
N ARG A 109 4.04 -5.15 19.10
CA ARG A 109 3.80 -3.86 18.45
C ARG A 109 3.92 -3.94 16.93
N ILE A 110 5.01 -4.54 16.45
CA ILE A 110 5.27 -4.71 15.02
C ILE A 110 4.22 -5.64 14.41
N GLY A 111 3.92 -6.76 15.08
CA GLY A 111 2.93 -7.74 14.63
C GLY A 111 1.52 -7.14 14.49
N ILE A 112 1.04 -6.42 15.52
CA ILE A 112 -0.26 -5.75 15.46
C ILE A 112 -0.30 -4.74 14.32
N SER A 113 0.76 -3.91 14.18
CA SER A 113 0.84 -2.91 13.11
C SER A 113 0.85 -3.53 11.71
N ALA A 114 1.55 -4.67 11.54
CA ALA A 114 1.62 -5.41 10.29
C ALA A 114 0.27 -6.02 9.91
N VAL A 115 -0.40 -6.66 10.87
CA VAL A 115 -1.75 -7.23 10.68
C VAL A 115 -2.76 -6.13 10.36
N GLN A 116 -2.74 -5.05 11.12
CA GLN A 116 -3.50 -3.82 10.88
C GLN A 116 -3.33 -3.35 9.43
N ARG A 117 -2.09 -3.13 8.97
CA ARG A 117 -1.86 -2.69 7.58
C ARG A 117 -2.31 -3.71 6.56
N ALA A 118 -1.98 -4.99 6.76
CA ALA A 118 -2.34 -6.06 5.85
C ALA A 118 -3.87 -6.15 5.67
N THR A 119 -4.63 -6.21 6.76
CA THR A 119 -6.09 -6.30 6.72
C THR A 119 -6.69 -5.10 5.98
N PHE A 120 -6.21 -3.90 6.26
CA PHE A 120 -6.76 -2.69 5.66
C PHE A 120 -6.42 -2.52 4.21
N GLN A 121 -5.16 -2.73 3.84
CA GLN A 121 -4.76 -2.69 2.43
C GLN A 121 -5.42 -3.83 1.63
N SER A 122 -5.61 -5.01 2.21
CA SER A 122 -6.35 -6.11 1.57
C SER A 122 -7.80 -5.69 1.28
N LEU A 123 -8.48 -5.10 2.26
CA LEU A 123 -9.88 -4.70 2.14
C LEU A 123 -10.07 -3.50 1.19
N ALA A 124 -9.30 -2.44 1.42
CA ALA A 124 -9.39 -1.18 0.71
C ALA A 124 -8.93 -1.32 -0.75
N SER A 125 -7.79 -1.99 -0.97
CA SER A 125 -7.15 -1.98 -2.29
C SER A 125 -7.48 -3.20 -3.15
N MET A 126 -8.04 -4.27 -2.57
CA MET A 126 -8.32 -5.49 -3.34
C MET A 126 -9.76 -5.97 -3.22
N ALA A 127 -10.29 -6.12 -2.00
CA ALA A 127 -11.57 -6.79 -1.81
C ALA A 127 -12.76 -5.97 -2.34
N LEU A 128 -12.86 -4.69 -1.94
CA LEU A 128 -14.00 -3.84 -2.32
C LEU A 128 -14.01 -3.45 -3.81
N PRO A 129 -12.89 -3.00 -4.41
CA PRO A 129 -12.85 -2.68 -5.84
C PRO A 129 -13.13 -3.91 -6.70
N ALA A 130 -12.45 -5.03 -6.43
CA ALA A 130 -12.61 -6.24 -7.23
C ALA A 130 -14.02 -6.83 -7.14
N PHE A 131 -14.64 -6.84 -5.95
CA PHE A 131 -16.03 -7.29 -5.79
C PHE A 131 -17.02 -6.42 -6.59
N THR A 132 -16.77 -5.11 -6.61
CA THR A 132 -17.61 -4.15 -7.35
C THR A 132 -17.53 -4.39 -8.85
N ILE A 133 -16.30 -4.50 -9.39
CA ILE A 133 -16.09 -4.79 -10.82
C ILE A 133 -16.67 -6.15 -11.18
N HIS A 134 -16.42 -7.17 -10.36
CA HIS A 134 -16.95 -8.51 -10.57
C HIS A 134 -18.48 -8.50 -10.69
N THR A 135 -19.15 -7.82 -9.76
CA THR A 135 -20.61 -7.72 -9.74
C THR A 135 -21.14 -6.96 -10.95
N ALA A 136 -20.51 -5.85 -11.32
CA ALA A 136 -20.91 -5.05 -12.47
C ALA A 136 -20.71 -5.79 -13.80
N VAL A 137 -19.61 -6.51 -13.97
CA VAL A 137 -19.33 -7.36 -15.15
C VAL A 137 -20.34 -8.51 -15.20
N ALA A 138 -20.64 -9.16 -14.07
CA ALA A 138 -21.61 -10.24 -14.01
C ALA A 138 -23.04 -9.78 -14.36
N GLN A 139 -23.46 -8.61 -13.86
CA GLN A 139 -24.74 -7.99 -14.21
C GLN A 139 -24.77 -7.58 -15.69
N SER A 140 -23.69 -6.98 -16.20
CA SER A 140 -23.57 -6.59 -17.60
C SER A 140 -23.65 -7.79 -18.52
N ARG A 141 -23.03 -8.93 -18.16
CA ARG A 141 -23.13 -10.17 -18.94
C ARG A 141 -24.59 -10.64 -19.09
N ARG A 142 -25.41 -10.46 -18.04
CA ARG A 142 -26.85 -10.78 -18.12
C ARG A 142 -27.59 -9.80 -19.03
N ALA A 143 -27.24 -8.51 -18.99
CA ALA A 143 -27.85 -7.49 -19.84
C ALA A 143 -27.50 -7.68 -21.33
N PHE A 144 -26.26 -8.00 -21.67
CA PHE A 144 -25.79 -8.18 -23.05
C PHE A 144 -26.07 -9.57 -23.63
N LYS A 145 -26.72 -10.49 -22.89
CA LYS A 145 -26.94 -11.89 -23.32
C LYS A 145 -27.68 -12.02 -24.67
N ASN A 146 -28.60 -11.09 -24.93
CA ASN A 146 -29.47 -11.05 -26.11
C ASN A 146 -29.00 -10.04 -27.18
N ALA A 147 -27.80 -9.47 -27.03
CA ALA A 147 -27.28 -8.54 -28.03
C ALA A 147 -27.09 -9.25 -29.37
N THR A 148 -27.69 -8.70 -30.43
CA THR A 148 -27.63 -9.25 -31.79
C THR A 148 -26.23 -9.19 -32.39
N ASN A 149 -25.42 -8.21 -31.97
CA ASN A 149 -24.04 -8.07 -32.41
C ASN A 149 -23.09 -8.93 -31.55
N PRO A 150 -22.39 -9.93 -32.12
CA PRO A 150 -21.48 -10.80 -31.39
C PRO A 150 -20.34 -10.06 -30.69
N LYS A 151 -19.86 -8.95 -31.27
CA LYS A 151 -18.78 -8.14 -30.66
C LYS A 151 -19.27 -7.45 -29.38
N VAL A 152 -20.48 -6.90 -29.40
CA VAL A 152 -21.10 -6.26 -28.23
C VAL A 152 -21.41 -7.31 -27.15
N LYS A 153 -21.86 -8.49 -27.54
CA LYS A 153 -22.11 -9.60 -26.61
C LYS A 153 -20.84 -10.10 -25.91
N ALA A 154 -19.71 -10.14 -26.62
CA ALA A 154 -18.43 -10.59 -26.08
C ALA A 154 -17.71 -9.50 -25.26
N TRP A 155 -17.65 -8.27 -25.77
CA TRP A 155 -16.85 -7.19 -25.19
C TRP A 155 -17.64 -6.22 -24.32
N GLY A 156 -18.96 -6.16 -24.45
CA GLY A 156 -19.82 -5.24 -23.69
C GLY A 156 -19.62 -5.34 -22.18
N PRO A 157 -19.66 -6.53 -21.57
CA PRO A 157 -19.43 -6.68 -20.14
C PRO A 157 -18.03 -6.24 -19.69
N THR A 158 -17.00 -6.51 -20.50
CA THR A 158 -15.61 -6.09 -20.24
C THR A 158 -15.47 -4.57 -20.28
N MET A 159 -16.06 -3.93 -21.28
CA MET A 159 -16.04 -2.47 -21.41
C MET A 159 -16.76 -1.80 -20.24
N THR A 160 -17.85 -2.38 -19.73
CA THR A 160 -18.50 -1.88 -18.51
C THR A 160 -17.57 -1.97 -17.30
N GLY A 161 -16.89 -3.10 -17.11
CA GLY A 161 -15.93 -3.28 -16.02
C GLY A 161 -14.80 -2.25 -16.06
N LEU A 162 -14.21 -2.03 -17.24
CA LEU A 162 -13.13 -1.04 -17.43
C LEU A 162 -13.60 0.41 -17.22
N ALA A 163 -14.83 0.74 -17.61
CA ALA A 163 -15.39 2.07 -17.40
C ALA A 163 -15.60 2.41 -15.92
N ILE A 164 -15.74 1.39 -15.06
CA ILE A 164 -15.93 1.57 -13.62
C ILE A 164 -14.60 1.85 -12.91
N VAL A 165 -13.48 1.26 -13.36
CA VAL A 165 -12.15 1.41 -12.75
C VAL A 165 -11.79 2.86 -12.35
N PRO A 166 -11.89 3.88 -13.23
CA PRO A 166 -11.54 5.26 -12.88
C PRO A 166 -12.47 5.91 -11.85
N ILE A 167 -13.66 5.36 -11.61
CA ILE A 167 -14.67 5.90 -10.69
C ILE A 167 -14.51 5.31 -9.28
N LEU A 168 -13.90 4.12 -9.15
CA LEU A 168 -13.76 3.41 -7.88
C LEU A 168 -13.08 4.21 -6.76
N PRO A 169 -12.01 5.00 -7.00
CA PRO A 169 -11.40 5.82 -5.95
C PRO A 169 -12.42 6.78 -5.32
N TYR A 170 -13.25 7.42 -6.15
CA TYR A 170 -14.28 8.35 -5.66
C TYR A 170 -15.41 7.67 -4.88
N LEU A 171 -15.69 6.39 -5.18
CA LEU A 171 -16.74 5.63 -4.49
C LEU A 171 -16.27 5.09 -3.14
N PHE A 172 -15.00 4.68 -3.04
CA PHE A 172 -14.51 3.92 -1.89
C PHE A 172 -13.52 4.66 -1.01
N ASP A 173 -12.74 5.62 -1.52
CA ASP A 173 -11.66 6.23 -0.73
C ASP A 173 -12.18 6.90 0.55
N HIS A 174 -13.26 7.68 0.44
CA HIS A 174 -13.80 8.46 1.57
C HIS A 174 -14.53 7.63 2.66
N PRO A 175 -15.44 6.69 2.32
CA PRO A 175 -16.09 5.86 3.34
C PRO A 175 -15.14 4.83 3.95
N VAL A 176 -14.18 4.31 3.18
CA VAL A 176 -13.19 3.36 3.70
C VAL A 176 -12.25 4.04 4.66
N GLU A 177 -11.77 5.25 4.38
CA GLU A 177 -10.95 6.05 5.30
C GLU A 177 -11.65 6.23 6.66
N GLN A 178 -12.90 6.69 6.65
CA GLN A 178 -13.67 6.91 7.88
C GLN A 178 -13.98 5.62 8.65
N ALA A 179 -14.23 4.51 7.96
CA ALA A 179 -14.44 3.22 8.60
C ALA A 179 -13.14 2.69 9.22
N THR A 180 -12.02 2.94 8.54
CA THR A 180 -10.69 2.52 8.94
C THR A 180 -10.22 3.22 10.20
N ASP A 181 -10.32 4.53 10.23
CA ASP A 181 -9.90 5.32 11.38
C ASP A 181 -10.70 4.94 12.62
N ARG A 182 -12.04 4.86 12.50
CA ARG A 182 -12.91 4.45 13.62
C ARG A 182 -12.60 3.04 14.13
N ALA A 183 -12.40 2.08 13.24
CA ALA A 183 -12.11 0.71 13.64
C ALA A 183 -10.78 0.63 14.39
N PHE A 184 -9.78 1.42 13.96
CA PHE A 184 -8.48 1.40 14.61
C PHE A 184 -8.38 2.17 15.90
N ASP A 185 -9.05 3.30 16.00
CA ASP A 185 -9.13 4.04 17.25
C ASP A 185 -9.80 3.17 18.32
N TRP A 186 -10.89 2.50 17.97
CA TRP A 186 -11.56 1.55 18.85
C TRP A 186 -10.66 0.36 19.27
N ILE A 187 -9.91 -0.23 18.33
CA ILE A 187 -8.96 -1.32 18.65
C ILE A 187 -7.84 -0.83 19.58
N ARG A 188 -7.30 0.36 19.34
CA ARG A 188 -6.23 0.95 20.16
C ARG A 188 -6.73 1.22 21.58
N GLU A 189 -7.91 1.82 21.73
CA GLU A 189 -8.53 2.09 23.02
C GLU A 189 -8.72 0.78 23.82
N LYS A 190 -9.29 -0.25 23.19
CA LYS A 190 -9.49 -1.57 23.83
C LYS A 190 -8.18 -2.23 24.28
N LEU A 191 -7.12 -2.10 23.49
CA LEU A 191 -5.81 -2.63 23.84
C LEU A 191 -5.18 -1.87 25.02
N ILE A 192 -5.34 -0.55 25.07
CA ILE A 192 -4.86 0.30 26.17
C ILE A 192 -5.61 -0.07 27.46
N GLU A 193 -6.95 -0.11 27.42
CA GLU A 193 -7.79 -0.51 28.57
C GLU A 193 -7.37 -1.87 29.16
N ARG A 194 -7.12 -2.86 28.30
CA ARG A 194 -6.71 -4.20 28.73
C ARG A 194 -5.33 -4.20 29.40
N ASN A 195 -4.40 -3.41 28.87
CA ASN A 195 -3.05 -3.30 29.43
C ASN A 195 -3.05 -2.57 30.77
N ASP A 196 -3.86 -1.51 30.91
CA ASP A 196 -4.02 -0.79 32.17
C ASP A 196 -4.69 -1.66 33.24
N ALA A 197 -5.73 -2.42 32.86
CA ALA A 197 -6.35 -3.39 33.76
C ALA A 197 -5.37 -4.47 34.23
N ARG A 198 -4.47 -4.93 33.34
CA ARG A 198 -3.43 -5.92 33.70
C ARG A 198 -2.39 -5.35 34.64
N LYS A 199 -1.88 -4.14 34.39
CA LYS A 199 -0.93 -3.45 35.28
C LYS A 199 -1.50 -3.25 36.67
N LYS A 200 -2.78 -2.87 36.77
CA LYS A 200 -3.48 -2.71 38.03
C LYS A 200 -3.61 -4.04 38.80
N ALA A 201 -3.94 -5.13 38.11
CA ALA A 201 -3.99 -6.46 38.74
C ALA A 201 -2.61 -6.93 39.23
N GLU A 202 -1.52 -6.61 38.51
CA GLU A 202 -0.15 -6.93 38.92
C GLU A 202 0.36 -6.07 40.10
N SER A 203 -0.12 -4.82 40.25
CA SER A 203 0.20 -3.98 41.41
C SER A 203 -0.52 -4.44 42.67
N ASP A 204 -1.79 -4.81 42.54
CA ASP A 204 -2.65 -5.22 43.66
C ASP A 204 -2.26 -6.61 44.21
N SER A 205 -1.60 -7.45 43.41
CA SER A 205 -1.07 -8.75 43.86
C SER A 205 0.30 -8.68 44.56
N LYS A 206 0.97 -7.52 44.52
CA LYS A 206 2.30 -7.30 45.11
C LYS A 206 2.28 -6.51 46.42
N GLN A 207 1.10 -6.03 46.84
CA GLN A 207 0.81 -5.53 48.18
C GLN A 207 0.25 -6.64 49.06
#